data_AF-A0A7L1V5Q4-F1
#
_entry.id   AF-A0A7L1V5Q4-F1
#
_cell.length_a   1.000
_cell.length_b   1.000
_cell.length_c   1.000
_cell.angle_alpha   90.00
_cell.angle_beta   90.00
_cell.angle_gamma   90.00
#
_symmetry.space_group_name_H-M   'P 1'
#
loop_
_entity.id
_entity.type
_entity.pdbx_description
1 polymer ?
#
loop_
_entity_poly.entity_id
_entity_poly.type
_entity_poly.pdbx_seq_one_letter_code
_entity_poly.pdbx_strand_id
1 'polypeptide(L)'
;CPCPHSLFGGSDYKLIYRHYATLYFVFCVDSSESELGILDLIQVFVETLDKCFENVCELDLIFHMDKVHHILQEMVIGGMVLETNMNEIVAQVEAQGKLEKAEGGLSAAPSRAVSAVKNINLPEIPRNINIGDINIKVPNLSQFM
;
A
#
# COMPACT_ATOMS: atom_id res chain seq x y z
N CYS A 1 1.06 -21.85 -20.28
CA CYS A 1 1.61 -21.65 -21.65
C CYS A 1 2.94 -20.90 -21.51
N PRO A 2 4.07 -21.35 -22.10
CA PRO A 2 5.31 -20.58 -22.03
C PRO A 2 5.34 -19.54 -23.15
N CYS A 3 5.62 -18.30 -22.80
CA CYS A 3 5.74 -17.17 -23.73
C CYS A 3 7.20 -17.08 -24.22
N PRO A 4 7.48 -17.09 -25.53
CA PRO A 4 8.85 -16.94 -26.03
C PRO A 4 9.08 -15.46 -26.36
N HIS A 5 9.81 -14.72 -25.51
CA HIS A 5 10.59 -13.54 -25.96
C HIS A 5 11.50 -13.01 -24.84
N SER A 6 12.69 -13.59 -24.70
CA SER A 6 13.79 -13.04 -23.90
C SER A 6 14.87 -12.50 -24.83
N LEU A 7 14.90 -11.17 -25.01
CA LEU A 7 15.89 -10.49 -25.87
C LEU A 7 16.79 -9.48 -25.12
N PHE A 8 16.61 -9.31 -23.81
CA PHE A 8 17.56 -8.60 -22.93
C PHE A 8 17.45 -9.19 -21.53
N GLY A 9 18.36 -10.10 -21.14
CA GLY A 9 18.51 -10.59 -19.76
C GLY A 9 17.21 -10.98 -19.04
N GLY A 10 16.26 -11.55 -19.77
CA GLY A 10 14.84 -11.55 -19.41
C GLY A 10 14.54 -12.49 -18.24
N SER A 11 14.16 -11.91 -17.10
CA SER A 11 13.30 -12.57 -16.14
C SER A 11 12.00 -12.92 -16.84
N ASP A 12 11.84 -14.19 -17.21
CA ASP A 12 10.57 -14.70 -17.71
C ASP A 12 9.53 -14.47 -16.60
N TYR A 13 8.54 -13.59 -16.81
CA TYR A 13 7.43 -13.41 -15.87
C TYR A 13 6.31 -14.38 -16.19
N LYS A 14 5.61 -14.85 -15.16
CA LYS A 14 4.42 -15.69 -15.29
C LYS A 14 3.25 -15.09 -14.52
N LEU A 15 2.05 -15.32 -15.06
CA LEU A 15 0.80 -14.95 -14.42
C LEU A 15 0.22 -16.18 -13.71
N ILE A 16 -0.06 -16.01 -12.42
CA ILE A 16 -0.73 -17.02 -11.61
C ILE A 16 -2.07 -16.43 -11.20
N TYR A 17 -3.15 -17.17 -11.40
CA TYR A 17 -4.48 -16.68 -11.11
C TYR A 17 -5.39 -17.75 -10.56
N ARG A 18 -6.42 -17.31 -9.84
CA ARG A 18 -7.50 -18.16 -9.35
C ARG A 18 -8.84 -17.44 -9.45
N HIS A 19 -9.87 -18.20 -9.81
CA HIS A 19 -11.23 -17.72 -9.95
C HIS A 19 -12.03 -17.98 -8.67
N TYR A 20 -12.65 -16.93 -8.11
CA TYR A 20 -13.54 -17.00 -6.96
C TYR A 20 -14.86 -16.34 -7.29
N ALA A 21 -15.95 -17.12 -7.30
CA ALA A 21 -17.29 -16.69 -7.69
C ALA A 21 -17.34 -16.00 -9.06
N THR A 22 -17.32 -14.67 -9.10
CA THR A 22 -17.35 -13.82 -10.30
C THR A 22 -16.03 -13.04 -10.53
N LEU A 23 -15.04 -13.21 -9.65
CA LEU A 23 -13.78 -12.48 -9.63
C LEU A 23 -12.58 -13.35 -10.02
N TYR A 24 -11.65 -12.76 -10.75
CA TYR A 24 -10.33 -13.33 -11.00
C TYR A 24 -9.27 -12.58 -10.22
N PHE A 25 -8.53 -13.31 -9.38
CA PHE A 25 -7.37 -12.79 -8.66
C PHE A 25 -6.13 -13.22 -9.41
N VAL A 26 -5.30 -12.26 -9.84
CA VAL A 26 -4.16 -12.48 -10.73
C VAL A 26 -2.91 -11.83 -10.13
N PHE A 27 -1.84 -12.61 -10.01
CA PHE A 27 -0.52 -12.16 -9.58
C PHE A 27 0.47 -12.34 -10.73
N CYS A 28 1.26 -11.29 -11.00
CA CYS A 28 2.39 -11.36 -11.92
C CYS A 28 3.66 -11.56 -11.10
N VAL A 29 4.37 -12.65 -11.36
CA VAL A 29 5.56 -13.03 -10.58
C VAL A 29 6.68 -13.47 -11.51
N ASP A 30 7.90 -13.51 -10.99
CA ASP A 30 9.03 -14.08 -11.70
C ASP A 30 8.84 -15.61 -11.90
N SER A 31 9.40 -16.16 -12.97
CA SER A 31 9.43 -17.61 -13.21
C SER A 31 10.02 -18.41 -12.06
N SER A 32 10.93 -17.80 -11.29
CA SER A 32 11.61 -18.39 -10.14
C SER A 32 10.68 -18.64 -8.94
N GLU A 33 9.57 -17.91 -8.84
CA GLU A 33 8.64 -18.05 -7.71
C GLU A 33 7.86 -19.36 -7.75
N SER A 34 7.53 -19.90 -6.58
CA SER A 34 6.73 -21.13 -6.49
C SER A 34 5.27 -20.87 -6.85
N GLU A 35 4.74 -21.60 -7.84
CA GLU A 35 3.33 -21.43 -8.23
C GLU A 35 2.37 -21.72 -7.08
N LEU A 36 2.65 -22.77 -6.30
CA LEU A 36 1.83 -23.14 -5.15
C LEU A 36 1.88 -22.08 -4.04
N GLY A 37 3.04 -21.44 -3.84
CA GLY A 37 3.19 -20.38 -2.85
C GLY A 37 2.36 -19.13 -3.21
N ILE A 38 2.33 -18.76 -4.49
CA ILE A 38 1.50 -17.64 -4.95
C ILE A 38 0.01 -17.99 -4.91
N LEU A 39 -0.36 -19.24 -5.21
CA LEU A 39 -1.75 -19.70 -5.05
C LEU A 39 -2.22 -19.68 -3.59
N ASP A 40 -1.33 -19.97 -2.64
CA ASP A 40 -1.61 -19.87 -1.21
C ASP A 40 -1.72 -18.40 -0.77
N LEU A 41 -0.85 -17.53 -1.27
CA LEU A 41 -0.94 -16.08 -1.04
C LEU A 41 -2.27 -15.50 -1.56
N ILE A 42 -2.72 -15.93 -2.75
CA ILE A 42 -4.03 -15.55 -3.28
C ILE A 42 -5.15 -16.02 -2.35
N GLN A 43 -5.07 -17.24 -1.81
CA GLN A 43 -6.05 -17.76 -0.85
C GLN A 43 -6.12 -16.88 0.41
N VAL A 44 -4.98 -16.60 1.03
CA VAL A 44 -4.90 -15.74 2.21
C VAL A 44 -5.46 -14.35 1.92
N PHE A 45 -5.18 -13.79 0.74
CA PHE A 45 -5.69 -12.47 0.36
C PHE A 45 -7.22 -12.47 0.25
N VAL A 46 -7.79 -13.46 -0.42
CA VAL A 46 -9.25 -13.58 -0.57
C VAL A 46 -9.95 -13.82 0.76
N GLU A 47 -9.41 -14.68 1.62
CA GLU A 47 -9.96 -14.91 2.97
C GLU A 47 -9.86 -13.67 3.86
N THR A 48 -8.77 -12.91 3.74
CA THR A 48 -8.59 -11.65 4.47
C THR A 48 -9.61 -10.60 4.00
N LEU A 49 -9.86 -10.51 2.69
CA LEU A 49 -10.91 -9.63 2.14
C LEU A 49 -12.29 -10.03 2.66
N ASP A 50 -12.64 -11.31 2.61
CA ASP A 50 -13.94 -11.80 3.09
C ASP A 50 -14.18 -11.46 4.57
N LYS A 51 -13.14 -11.61 5.40
CA LYS A 51 -13.18 -11.24 6.81
C LYS A 51 -13.26 -9.73 7.04
N CYS A 52 -12.54 -8.94 6.27
CA CYS A 52 -12.53 -7.48 6.36
C CYS A 52 -13.86 -6.82 5.95
N PHE A 53 -14.62 -7.46 5.05
CA PHE A 53 -15.89 -6.94 4.51
C PHE A 53 -17.13 -7.70 5.01
N GLU A 54 -16.98 -8.73 5.84
CA GLU A 54 -18.07 -9.54 6.41
C GLU A 54 -19.01 -10.14 5.34
N ASN A 55 -18.47 -11.06 4.51
CA ASN A 55 -19.08 -11.62 3.29
C ASN A 55 -18.91 -10.71 2.08
N VAL A 56 -17.69 -10.69 1.55
CA VAL A 56 -17.30 -9.74 0.51
C VAL A 56 -18.02 -9.99 -0.82
N CYS A 57 -18.52 -8.93 -1.44
CA CYS A 57 -19.07 -8.94 -2.80
C CYS A 57 -18.14 -8.19 -3.77
N GLU A 58 -18.18 -8.51 -5.06
CA GLU A 58 -17.42 -7.78 -6.10
C GLU A 58 -17.63 -6.26 -6.07
N LEU A 59 -18.84 -5.84 -5.71
CA LEU A 59 -19.23 -4.44 -5.61
C LEU A 59 -18.52 -3.73 -4.44
N ASP A 60 -18.26 -4.44 -3.35
CA ASP A 60 -17.55 -3.90 -2.18
C ASP A 60 -16.09 -3.60 -2.53
N LEU A 61 -15.44 -4.49 -3.30
CA LEU A 61 -14.08 -4.25 -3.77
C LEU A 61 -14.03 -3.00 -4.66
N ILE A 62 -14.99 -2.85 -5.59
CA ILE A 62 -15.04 -1.70 -6.52
C ILE A 62 -15.26 -0.38 -5.77
N PHE A 63 -16.17 -0.35 -4.79
CA PHE A 63 -16.47 0.87 -4.04
C PHE A 63 -15.45 1.21 -2.95
N HIS A 64 -14.70 0.22 -2.46
CA HIS A 64 -13.72 0.39 -1.38
C HIS A 64 -12.31 -0.04 -1.78
N MET A 65 -11.88 0.34 -2.98
CA MET A 65 -10.54 0.02 -3.51
C MET A 65 -9.42 0.50 -2.58
N ASP A 66 -9.57 1.64 -1.90
CA ASP A 66 -8.56 2.14 -0.94
C ASP A 66 -8.30 1.13 0.20
N LYS A 67 -9.37 0.55 0.75
CA LYS A 67 -9.26 -0.47 1.80
C LYS A 67 -8.64 -1.75 1.27
N VAL A 68 -8.97 -2.16 0.05
CA VAL A 68 -8.36 -3.32 -0.63
C VAL A 68 -6.85 -3.10 -0.81
N HIS A 69 -6.43 -1.89 -1.22
CA HIS A 69 -5.03 -1.53 -1.35
C HIS A 69 -4.28 -1.57 -0.01
N HIS A 70 -4.88 -1.04 1.06
CA HIS A 70 -4.28 -1.14 2.40
C HIS A 70 -4.10 -2.60 2.84
N ILE A 71 -5.11 -3.45 2.65
CA ILE A 71 -5.00 -4.89 2.96
C ILE A 71 -3.84 -5.52 2.17
N LEU A 72 -3.75 -5.22 0.86
CA LEU A 72 -2.68 -5.77 0.02
C LEU A 72 -1.29 -5.26 0.45
N GLN A 73 -1.18 -4.00 0.90
CA GLN A 73 0.07 -3.43 1.38
C GLN A 73 0.56 -4.06 2.68
N GLU A 74 -0.34 -4.45 3.59
CA GLU A 74 0.05 -5.21 4.78
C GLU A 74 0.61 -6.60 4.41
N MET A 75 0.11 -7.19 3.32
CA MET A 75 0.56 -8.50 2.86
C MET A 75 1.86 -8.46 2.05
N VAL A 76 1.99 -7.50 1.12
CA VAL A 76 3.10 -7.45 0.16
C VAL A 76 3.59 -6.04 -0.04
N ILE A 77 4.90 -5.83 0.16
CA ILE A 77 5.58 -4.55 -0.13
C ILE A 77 6.85 -4.80 -0.92
N GLY A 78 7.03 -4.06 -2.01
CA GLY A 78 8.23 -4.15 -2.85
C GLY A 78 8.45 -5.53 -3.46
N GLY A 79 7.40 -6.34 -3.61
CA GLY A 79 7.47 -7.71 -4.12
C GLY A 79 7.81 -8.77 -3.06
N MET A 80 8.00 -8.37 -1.79
CA MET A 80 8.20 -9.31 -0.68
C MET A 80 6.90 -9.49 0.09
N VAL A 81 6.61 -10.74 0.47
CA VAL A 81 5.52 -11.07 1.39
C VAL A 81 5.96 -10.74 2.81
N LEU A 82 5.20 -9.89 3.49
CA LEU A 82 5.49 -9.45 4.87
C LEU A 82 4.67 -10.24 5.88
N GLU A 83 3.36 -10.31 5.67
CA GLU A 83 2.43 -10.91 6.61
C GLU A 83 1.44 -11.83 5.89
N THR A 84 1.19 -12.99 6.50
CA THR A 84 0.22 -13.98 6.02
C THR A 84 -0.82 -14.34 7.08
N ASN A 85 -0.64 -13.87 8.31
CA ASN A 85 -1.62 -14.07 9.37
C ASN A 85 -2.78 -13.08 9.21
N MET A 86 -3.92 -13.59 8.75
CA MET A 86 -5.16 -12.83 8.56
C MET A 86 -5.55 -12.00 9.79
N ASN A 87 -5.33 -12.50 11.01
CA ASN A 87 -5.72 -11.79 12.23
C ASN A 87 -4.86 -10.53 12.45
N GLU A 88 -3.56 -10.62 12.16
CA GLU A 88 -2.65 -9.48 12.27
C GLU A 88 -2.94 -8.44 11.20
N ILE A 89 -3.14 -8.88 9.95
CA ILE A 89 -3.49 -7.99 8.83
C ILE A 89 -4.79 -7.23 9.13
N VAL A 90 -5.86 -7.92 9.57
CA VAL A 90 -7.14 -7.28 9.92
C VAL A 90 -6.95 -6.27 11.06
N ALA A 91 -6.17 -6.61 12.08
CA ALA A 91 -5.92 -5.72 13.21
C ALA A 91 -5.18 -4.43 12.79
N GLN A 92 -4.19 -4.52 11.90
CA GLN A 92 -3.46 -3.36 11.38
C GLN A 92 -4.37 -2.47 10.51
N VAL A 93 -5.15 -3.09 9.60
CA VAL A 93 -6.09 -2.37 8.73
C VAL A 93 -7.15 -1.62 9.55
N GLU A 94 -7.66 -2.24 10.62
CA GLU A 94 -8.58 -1.57 11.55
C GLU A 94 -7.93 -0.42 12.33
N ALA A 95 -6.67 -0.59 12.75
CA ALA A 95 -5.93 0.46 13.44
C ALA A 95 -5.72 1.67 12.52
N GLN A 96 -5.37 1.42 11.26
CA GLN A 96 -5.18 2.46 10.24
C GLN A 96 -6.49 3.21 9.94
N GLY A 97 -7.61 2.49 9.79
CA GLY A 97 -8.93 3.11 9.61
C GLY A 97 -9.41 3.95 10.80
N LYS A 98 -8.92 3.69 12.03
CA LYS A 98 -9.19 4.54 13.21
C LYS A 98 -8.39 5.84 13.16
N LEU A 99 -7.14 5.78 12.71
CA LEU A 99 -6.26 6.96 12.58
C LEU A 99 -6.77 7.90 11.49
N GLU A 100 -7.18 7.39 10.33
CA GLU A 100 -7.77 8.20 9.25
C GLU A 100 -9.02 8.97 9.73
N LYS A 101 -9.87 8.32 10.52
CA LYS A 101 -11.06 8.97 11.12
C LYS A 101 -10.69 10.01 12.17
N ALA A 102 -9.62 9.78 12.94
CA ALA A 102 -9.13 10.74 13.92
C ALA A 102 -8.55 11.99 13.25
N GLU A 103 -7.83 11.83 12.13
CA GLU A 103 -7.27 12.94 11.35
C GLU A 103 -8.35 13.73 10.60
N GLY A 104 -9.39 13.06 10.07
CA GLY A 104 -10.57 13.72 9.49
C GLY A 104 -11.34 14.60 10.49
N GLY A 105 -11.21 14.33 11.79
CA GLY A 105 -11.78 15.14 12.87
C GLY A 105 -11.03 16.44 13.17
N LEU A 106 -9.75 16.58 12.77
CA LEU A 106 -8.97 17.79 13.03
C LEU A 106 -9.38 18.98 12.17
N SER A 107 -10.06 18.75 11.03
CA SER A 107 -10.62 19.85 10.22
C SER A 107 -11.92 20.43 10.79
N ALA A 108 -12.49 19.83 11.84
CA ALA A 108 -13.76 20.23 12.43
C ALA A 108 -13.65 20.63 13.92
N ALA A 109 -12.45 20.94 14.42
CA ALA A 109 -12.30 21.48 15.76
C ALA A 109 -12.89 22.91 15.81
N PRO A 110 -13.94 23.18 16.61
CA PRO A 110 -14.36 24.55 16.87
C PRO A 110 -13.20 25.30 17.52
N SER A 111 -13.03 26.58 17.17
CA SER A 111 -11.91 27.47 17.51
C SER A 111 -11.59 27.62 19.03
N ARG A 112 -12.30 26.91 19.90
CA ARG A 112 -12.13 26.89 21.36
C ARG A 112 -11.07 25.90 21.87
N ALA A 113 -10.65 24.92 21.08
CA ALA A 113 -9.62 23.95 21.52
C ALA A 113 -8.18 24.50 21.45
N VAL A 114 -7.96 25.64 20.78
CA VAL A 114 -6.63 26.28 20.67
C VAL A 114 -6.15 26.85 22.02
N SER A 115 -7.04 27.09 22.98
CA SER A 115 -6.67 27.69 24.26
C SER A 115 -5.95 26.73 25.23
N ALA A 116 -6.03 25.41 25.03
CA ALA A 116 -5.42 24.42 25.94
C ALA A 116 -3.98 24.02 25.56
N VAL A 117 -3.55 24.26 24.32
CA VAL A 117 -2.17 23.98 23.86
C VAL A 117 -1.15 25.05 24.24
N LYS A 118 -1.57 26.17 24.86
CA LYS A 118 -0.66 27.27 25.21
C LYS A 118 0.13 27.08 26.51
N ASN A 119 -0.21 26.07 27.32
CA ASN A 119 0.39 25.83 28.65
C ASN A 119 1.25 24.55 28.75
N ILE A 120 1.47 23.84 27.64
CA ILE A 120 2.48 22.79 27.57
C ILE A 120 3.74 23.42 27.00
N ASN A 121 4.77 23.53 27.85
CA ASN A 121 6.11 23.90 27.43
C ASN A 121 6.66 22.73 26.58
N LEU A 122 6.41 22.80 25.28
CA LEU A 122 7.00 21.90 24.29
C LEU A 122 8.37 22.49 23.89
N PRO A 123 9.46 21.70 23.91
CA PRO A 123 10.72 22.14 23.30
C PRO A 123 10.46 22.50 21.84
N GLU A 124 10.82 23.72 21.43
CA GLU A 124 10.64 24.19 20.07
C GLU A 124 11.37 23.26 19.09
N ILE A 125 10.64 22.56 18.24
CA ILE A 125 11.19 21.84 17.10
C ILE A 125 11.74 22.90 16.13
N PRO A 126 13.05 22.95 15.86
CA PRO A 126 13.62 24.00 15.02
C PRO A 126 13.09 23.86 13.59
N ARG A 127 12.39 24.90 13.12
CA ARG A 127 11.82 25.04 11.75
C ARG A 127 12.88 25.27 10.66
N ASN A 128 14.15 24.97 10.90
CA ASN A 128 15.22 25.21 9.93
C ASN A 128 16.20 24.05 9.92
N ILE A 129 15.98 23.09 9.03
CA ILE A 129 17.01 22.15 8.62
C ILE A 129 17.81 22.89 7.55
N ASN A 130 18.95 23.47 7.94
CA ASN A 130 19.90 24.01 6.99
C ASN A 130 20.63 22.83 6.35
N ILE A 131 20.11 22.33 5.22
CA ILE A 131 20.86 21.42 4.36
C ILE A 131 21.97 22.26 3.73
N GLY A 132 23.19 22.03 4.19
CA GLY A 132 24.39 22.66 3.66
C GLY A 132 24.51 22.42 2.15
N ASP A 133 24.76 23.52 1.45
CA ASP A 133 25.56 23.62 0.21
C ASP A 133 25.42 22.53 -0.86
N ILE A 134 24.20 22.19 -1.30
CA ILE A 134 24.03 21.54 -2.60
C ILE A 134 23.88 22.63 -3.67
N ASN A 135 25.01 23.05 -4.23
CA ASN A 135 25.05 23.90 -5.42
C ASN A 135 24.68 23.09 -6.67
N ILE A 136 23.40 23.07 -7.04
CA ILE A 136 22.97 22.49 -8.31
C ILE A 136 23.27 23.49 -9.43
N LYS A 137 24.34 23.24 -10.17
CA LYS A 137 24.67 23.99 -11.38
C LYS A 137 23.71 23.55 -12.50
N VAL A 138 22.68 24.36 -12.75
CA VAL A 138 21.80 24.17 -13.91
C VAL A 138 22.60 24.31 -15.21
N PRO A 139 22.53 23.36 -16.17
CA PRO A 139 23.12 23.55 -17.49
C PRO A 139 22.40 24.70 -18.22
N ASN A 140 23.17 25.62 -18.81
CA ASN A 140 22.64 26.74 -19.56
C ASN A 140 21.92 26.25 -20.84
N LEU A 141 20.71 26.74 -21.07
CA LEU A 141 19.83 26.34 -22.17
C LEU A 141 20.28 26.87 -23.56
N SER A 142 21.46 27.48 -23.67
CA SER A 142 22.03 27.96 -24.94
C SER A 142 22.82 26.91 -25.73
N GLN A 143 22.85 25.65 -25.31
CA GLN A 143 23.49 24.55 -26.05
C GLN A 143 22.50 23.78 -26.96
N PHE A 144 21.20 24.07 -26.90
CA PHE A 144 20.18 23.41 -27.72
C PHE A 144 19.66 24.27 -28.89
N MET A 145 20.49 25.17 -29.41
CA MET A 145 20.30 25.80 -30.73
C MET A 145 21.47 25.46 -31.66
#